data_AF-A0A6L8LYB1-F1
#
_entry.id   AF-A0A6L8LYB1-F1
#
_cell.length_a   1.000
_cell.length_b   1.000
_cell.length_c   1.000
_cell.angle_alpha   90.00
_cell.angle_beta   90.00
_cell.angle_gamma   90.00
#
_symmetry.space_group_name_H-M   'P 1'
#
loop_
_entity.id
_entity.type
_entity.pdbx_description
1 polymer ?
#
loop_
_entity_poly.entity_id
_entity_poly.type
_entity_poly.pdbx_seq_one_letter_code
_entity_poly.pdbx_strand_id
1 'polypeptide(L)'
;MEHGALSSPHLKEACYLVGKAFGVRNLGHFLHEITHLESKSGQRKSKFGGVCSISHYQFGLMQQHHRFYHHRKVILNSLGIDLKSINFAHLSNNPTLSLIIVAAWLLANIERVPKRRLDRAKLFSKWWRAMPCSEYMEKTYDLQ
;
A
#
# COMPACT_ATOMS: atom_id res chain seq x y z
N MET A 1 -17.18 -6.04 -12.69
CA MET A 1 -15.97 -6.84 -12.38
C MET A 1 -15.90 -7.01 -10.89
N GLU A 2 -15.78 -8.24 -10.42
CA GLU A 2 -15.58 -8.54 -9.00
C GLU A 2 -14.16 -8.10 -8.63
N HIS A 3 -14.06 -7.10 -7.77
CA HIS A 3 -12.77 -6.67 -7.28
C HIS A 3 -12.23 -7.68 -6.27
N GLY A 4 -10.91 -7.92 -6.28
CA GLY A 4 -10.24 -8.87 -5.40
C GLY A 4 -10.37 -8.51 -3.92
N ALA A 5 -11.48 -8.89 -3.30
CA ALA A 5 -11.71 -8.75 -1.87
C ALA A 5 -11.21 -10.01 -1.18
N LEU A 6 -10.12 -9.90 -0.43
CA LEU A 6 -9.65 -11.00 0.43
C LEU A 6 -10.55 -11.08 1.67
N SER A 7 -10.91 -12.29 2.10
CA SER A 7 -11.47 -12.48 3.45
C SER A 7 -10.41 -12.10 4.49
N SER A 8 -10.82 -11.77 5.72
CA SER A 8 -9.90 -11.31 6.77
C SER A 8 -8.68 -12.23 7.00
N PRO A 9 -8.81 -13.57 7.06
CA PRO A 9 -7.65 -14.47 7.15
C PRO A 9 -6.71 -14.39 5.95
N HIS A 10 -7.23 -14.35 4.72
CA HIS A 10 -6.40 -14.24 3.52
C HIS A 10 -5.74 -12.86 3.38
N LEU A 11 -6.41 -11.79 3.83
CA LEU A 11 -5.83 -10.46 3.91
C LEU A 11 -4.63 -10.44 4.87
N LYS A 12 -4.81 -11.05 6.05
CA LYS A 12 -3.76 -11.22 7.04
C LYS A 12 -2.55 -11.93 6.41
N GLU A 13 -2.76 -13.11 5.83
CA GLU A 13 -1.70 -13.89 5.19
C GLU A 13 -0.97 -13.11 4.09
N ALA A 14 -1.72 -12.44 3.20
CA ALA A 14 -1.14 -11.61 2.15
C ALA A 14 -0.27 -10.47 2.71
N CYS A 15 -0.72 -9.80 3.78
CA CYS A 15 0.06 -8.77 4.46
C CYS A 15 1.37 -9.33 5.03
N TYR A 16 1.33 -10.50 5.68
CA TYR A 16 2.54 -11.15 6.20
C TYR A 16 3.51 -11.58 5.11
N LEU A 17 2.99 -12.15 4.02
CA LEU A 17 3.79 -12.55 2.86
C LEU A 17 4.52 -11.34 2.26
N VAL A 18 3.82 -10.22 2.07
CA VAL A 18 4.44 -8.97 1.60
C VAL A 18 5.46 -8.46 2.61
N GLY A 19 5.13 -8.44 3.91
CA GLY A 19 6.07 -8.03 4.95
C GLY A 19 7.39 -8.83 4.92
N LYS A 20 7.29 -10.15 4.76
CA LYS A 20 8.44 -11.05 4.63
C LYS A 20 9.24 -10.77 3.36
N ALA A 21 8.57 -10.53 2.23
CA ALA A 21 9.21 -10.25 0.94
C ALA A 21 10.03 -8.96 0.92
N PHE A 22 9.70 -8.00 1.78
CA PHE A 22 10.49 -6.78 1.95
C PHE A 22 11.66 -6.94 2.93
N GLY A 23 11.71 -8.04 3.69
CA GLY A 23 12.73 -8.29 4.72
C GLY A 23 12.60 -7.36 5.94
N VAL A 24 11.46 -6.69 6.13
CA VAL A 24 11.26 -5.71 7.21
C VAL A 24 10.41 -6.31 8.33
N ARG A 25 10.98 -6.34 9.53
CA ARG A 25 10.30 -6.81 10.74
C ARG A 25 9.05 -5.96 11.01
N ASN A 26 7.93 -6.59 11.34
CA ASN A 26 6.64 -5.97 11.65
C ASN A 26 5.90 -5.29 10.48
N LEU A 27 6.46 -5.22 9.27
CA LEU A 27 5.77 -4.60 8.13
C LEU A 27 4.44 -5.32 7.81
N GLY A 28 4.41 -6.65 7.88
CA GLY A 28 3.18 -7.40 7.63
C GLY A 28 2.09 -7.16 8.68
N HIS A 29 2.47 -7.04 9.96
CA HIS A 29 1.53 -6.64 11.02
C HIS A 29 0.99 -5.25 10.78
N PHE A 30 1.86 -4.32 10.37
CA PHE A 30 1.50 -2.95 10.09
C PHE A 30 0.55 -2.84 8.89
N LEU A 31 0.86 -3.52 7.78
CA LEU A 31 0.00 -3.61 6.60
C LEU A 31 -1.37 -4.17 6.94
N HIS A 32 -1.43 -5.23 7.75
CA HIS A 32 -2.69 -5.81 8.20
C HIS A 32 -3.47 -4.84 9.09
N GLU A 33 -2.81 -4.17 10.04
CA GLU A 33 -3.44 -3.17 10.91
C GLU A 33 -4.11 -2.05 10.10
N ILE A 34 -3.39 -1.48 9.12
CA ILE A 34 -3.91 -0.35 8.33
C ILE A 34 -4.99 -0.80 7.32
N THR A 35 -4.83 -1.95 6.67
CA THR A 35 -5.81 -2.43 5.68
C THR A 35 -7.05 -3.02 6.32
N HIS A 36 -6.95 -3.67 7.47
CA HIS A 36 -8.11 -4.22 8.19
C HIS A 36 -9.04 -3.11 8.70
N LEU A 37 -8.48 -1.99 9.20
CA LEU A 37 -9.27 -0.86 9.70
C LEU A 37 -10.05 -0.13 8.59
N GLU A 38 -9.51 -0.07 7.37
CA GLU A 38 -10.13 0.64 6.24
C GLU A 38 -11.00 -0.24 5.33
N SER A 39 -10.62 -1.51 5.12
CA SER A 39 -11.26 -2.34 4.10
C SER A 39 -12.67 -2.82 4.45
N LYS A 40 -13.09 -2.73 5.73
CA LYS A 40 -14.24 -3.50 6.25
C LYS A 40 -14.19 -4.95 5.71
N SER A 41 -13.01 -5.55 5.73
CA SER A 41 -12.66 -6.86 5.15
C SER A 41 -13.83 -7.86 5.23
N GLY A 42 -14.30 -8.38 4.10
CA GLY A 42 -15.36 -9.39 4.03
C GLY A 42 -16.75 -8.93 3.53
N GLN A 43 -16.96 -7.66 3.18
CA GLN A 43 -18.23 -7.24 2.56
C GLN A 43 -18.18 -7.35 1.03
N ARG A 44 -19.12 -8.11 0.45
CA ARG A 44 -19.34 -8.34 -1.01
C ARG A 44 -19.38 -7.07 -1.88
N LYS A 45 -19.55 -5.90 -1.28
CA LYS A 45 -19.61 -4.59 -1.93
C LYS A 45 -18.47 -3.69 -1.42
N SER A 46 -17.21 -4.06 -1.66
CA SER A 46 -16.18 -3.02 -1.68
C SER A 46 -16.45 -2.14 -2.90
N LYS A 47 -17.09 -1.00 -2.68
CA LYS A 47 -17.51 -0.05 -3.74
C LYS A 47 -16.32 0.47 -4.57
N PHE A 48 -15.08 0.22 -4.14
CA PHE A 48 -13.84 0.83 -4.66
C PHE A 48 -12.68 -0.15 -4.87
N GLY A 49 -12.97 -1.44 -4.81
CA GLY A 49 -12.18 -2.45 -5.49
C GLY A 49 -10.70 -2.60 -5.20
N GLY A 50 -10.40 -3.47 -4.25
CA GLY A 50 -9.03 -3.87 -3.90
C GLY A 50 -8.68 -3.53 -2.46
N VAL A 51 -7.69 -4.24 -1.93
CA VAL A 51 -7.17 -4.10 -0.56
C VAL A 51 -6.58 -2.71 -0.29
N CYS A 52 -6.22 -1.98 -1.35
CA CYS A 52 -5.72 -0.60 -1.32
C CYS A 52 -6.26 0.15 -2.54
N SER A 53 -7.17 1.11 -2.36
CA SER A 53 -7.73 1.91 -3.48
C SER A 53 -6.73 2.97 -3.96
N ILE A 54 -5.62 2.55 -4.59
CA ILE A 54 -4.62 3.48 -5.15
C ILE A 54 -5.23 4.21 -6.35
N SER A 55 -5.15 5.55 -6.38
CA SER A 55 -5.52 6.31 -7.59
C SER A 55 -4.36 6.29 -8.60
N HIS A 56 -4.67 6.36 -9.90
CA HIS A 56 -3.65 6.34 -10.96
C HIS A 56 -2.63 7.47 -10.79
N TYR A 57 -3.10 8.65 -10.39
CA TYR A 57 -2.25 9.81 -10.14
C TYR A 57 -1.25 9.56 -9.01
N GLN A 58 -1.71 9.06 -7.86
CA GLN A 58 -0.84 8.76 -6.72
C GLN A 58 0.13 7.64 -7.02
N PHE A 59 -0.30 6.63 -7.78
CA PHE A 59 0.60 5.60 -8.25
C PHE A 59 1.80 6.19 -9.00
N GLY A 60 1.55 7.15 -9.91
CA GLY A 60 2.61 7.87 -10.62
C GLY A 60 3.55 8.65 -9.68
N LEU A 61 3.00 9.37 -8.70
CA LEU A 61 3.83 10.11 -7.73
C LEU A 61 4.67 9.18 -6.84
N MET A 62 4.08 8.07 -6.37
CA MET A 62 4.79 7.07 -5.57
C MET A 62 6.00 6.53 -6.32
N GLN A 63 5.85 6.24 -7.62
CA GLN A 63 6.94 5.76 -8.48
C GLN A 63 8.07 6.78 -8.69
N GLN A 64 7.81 8.07 -8.49
CA GLN A 64 8.82 9.14 -8.60
C GLN A 64 9.60 9.38 -7.30
N HIS A 65 9.18 8.79 -6.17
CA HIS A 65 9.86 8.98 -4.90
C HIS A 65 11.22 8.26 -4.91
N HIS A 66 12.31 8.95 -4.53
CA HIS A 66 13.69 8.46 -4.64
C HIS A 66 13.94 7.16 -3.85
N ARG A 67 13.25 6.96 -2.73
CA ARG A 67 13.34 5.73 -1.92
C ARG A 67 12.34 4.63 -2.31
N PHE A 68 11.43 4.87 -3.26
CA PHE A 68 10.36 3.91 -3.58
C PHE A 68 10.91 2.54 -4.01
N TYR A 69 11.98 2.53 -4.81
CA TYR A 69 12.59 1.30 -5.33
C TYR A 69 13.69 0.73 -4.42
N HIS A 70 13.87 1.23 -3.20
CA HIS A 70 14.98 0.82 -2.30
C HIS A 70 15.00 -0.69 -2.05
N HIS A 71 13.82 -1.31 -1.90
CA HIS A 71 13.68 -2.76 -1.65
C HIS A 71 13.47 -3.61 -2.92
N ARG A 72 13.57 -3.02 -4.13
CA ARG A 72 13.23 -3.68 -5.41
C ARG A 72 13.91 -5.05 -5.58
N LYS A 73 15.22 -5.14 -5.32
CA LYS A 73 15.98 -6.40 -5.47
C LYS A 73 15.49 -7.49 -4.50
N VAL A 74 15.16 -7.11 -3.27
CA VAL A 74 14.70 -8.04 -2.23
C VAL A 74 13.33 -8.60 -2.59
N ILE A 75 12.42 -7.73 -3.06
CA ILE A 75 11.08 -8.13 -3.52
C ILE A 75 11.18 -9.07 -4.72
N LEU A 76 12.02 -8.73 -5.70
CA LEU A 76 12.23 -9.54 -6.90
C LEU A 76 12.74 -10.95 -6.53
N ASN A 77 13.72 -11.04 -5.64
CA ASN A 77 14.26 -12.32 -5.20
C ASN A 77 13.26 -13.16 -4.39
N SER A 78 12.37 -12.51 -3.64
CA SER A 78 11.44 -13.19 -2.74
C SER A 78 10.13 -13.61 -3.41
N LEU A 79 9.63 -12.81 -4.36
CA LEU A 79 8.32 -12.99 -4.99
C LEU A 79 8.38 -13.20 -6.51
N GLY A 80 9.55 -13.02 -7.14
CA GLY A 80 9.67 -13.01 -8.60
C GLY A 80 9.03 -11.79 -9.26
N ILE A 81 8.66 -10.77 -8.48
CA ILE A 81 7.96 -9.58 -8.95
C ILE A 81 8.93 -8.40 -8.98
N ASP A 82 9.13 -7.83 -10.17
CA ASP A 82 9.85 -6.58 -10.30
C ASP A 82 8.94 -5.40 -9.98
N LEU A 83 9.28 -4.63 -8.94
CA LEU A 83 8.54 -3.43 -8.54
C LEU A 83 8.40 -2.41 -9.70
N LYS A 84 9.34 -2.36 -10.65
CA LYS A 84 9.25 -1.47 -11.83
C LYS A 84 8.27 -1.96 -12.90
N SER A 85 7.94 -3.24 -12.94
CA SER A 85 7.03 -3.80 -13.95
C SER A 85 5.57 -3.80 -13.52
N ILE A 86 5.28 -3.46 -12.26
CA ILE A 86 3.91 -3.37 -11.76
C ILE A 86 3.19 -2.22 -12.49
N ASN A 87 2.09 -2.55 -13.17
CA ASN A 87 1.22 -1.60 -13.84
C ASN A 87 -0.02 -1.31 -12.97
N PHE A 88 -0.44 -0.04 -12.93
CA PHE A 88 -1.63 0.42 -12.23
C PHE A 88 -2.88 -0.42 -12.54
N ALA A 89 -3.09 -0.79 -13.81
CA ALA A 89 -4.26 -1.55 -14.25
C ALA A 89 -4.41 -2.90 -13.51
N HIS A 90 -3.30 -3.49 -13.06
CA HIS A 90 -3.29 -4.79 -12.38
C HIS A 90 -3.56 -4.71 -10.88
N LEU A 91 -3.50 -3.51 -10.27
CA LEU A 91 -3.66 -3.34 -8.83
C LEU A 91 -5.07 -3.71 -8.35
N SER A 92 -6.09 -3.35 -9.13
CA SER A 92 -7.51 -3.58 -8.80
C SER A 92 -7.89 -5.06 -8.71
N ASN A 93 -7.20 -5.91 -9.45
CA ASN A 93 -7.47 -7.35 -9.56
C ASN A 93 -6.46 -8.20 -8.76
N ASN A 94 -5.37 -7.59 -8.29
CA ASN A 94 -4.34 -8.29 -7.53
C ASN A 94 -4.06 -7.56 -6.20
N PRO A 95 -4.67 -8.01 -5.09
CA PRO A 95 -4.49 -7.39 -3.78
C PRO A 95 -3.04 -7.48 -3.27
N THR A 96 -2.28 -8.50 -3.66
CA THR A 96 -0.86 -8.63 -3.30
C THR A 96 -0.02 -7.54 -3.97
N LEU A 97 -0.25 -7.25 -5.25
CA LEU A 97 0.43 -6.13 -5.93
C LEU A 97 0.08 -4.79 -5.28
N SER A 98 -1.20 -4.58 -4.94
CA SER A 98 -1.64 -3.40 -4.18
C SER A 98 -0.91 -3.27 -2.85
N LEU A 99 -0.77 -4.36 -2.09
CA LEU A 99 -0.02 -4.37 -0.82
C LEU A 99 1.48 -4.10 -1.02
N ILE A 100 2.10 -4.62 -2.09
CA ILE A 100 3.51 -4.36 -2.40
C ILE A 100 3.75 -2.86 -2.66
N ILE A 101 2.89 -2.22 -3.46
CA ILE A 101 3.01 -0.78 -3.75
C ILE A 101 2.85 0.04 -2.47
N VAL A 102 1.85 -0.30 -1.64
CA VAL A 102 1.65 0.35 -0.34
C VAL A 102 2.86 0.18 0.57
N ALA A 103 3.39 -1.03 0.67
CA ALA A 103 4.55 -1.35 1.49
C ALA A 103 5.78 -0.55 1.06
N ALA A 104 6.06 -0.51 -0.25
CA ALA A 104 7.17 0.27 -0.81
C ALA A 104 7.03 1.76 -0.47
N TRP A 105 5.82 2.31 -0.62
CA TRP A 105 5.56 3.71 -0.30
C TRP A 105 5.71 4.03 1.20
N LEU A 106 5.19 3.17 2.09
CA LEU A 106 5.31 3.34 3.54
C LEU A 106 6.75 3.34 4.01
N LEU A 107 7.56 2.41 3.51
CA LEU A 107 8.97 2.34 3.86
C LEU A 107 9.75 3.54 3.32
N ALA A 108 9.37 4.03 2.14
CA ALA A 108 9.96 5.22 1.57
C ALA A 108 9.68 6.48 2.40
N ASN A 109 8.58 6.50 3.17
CA ASN A 109 8.09 7.63 3.96
C ASN A 109 7.98 7.33 5.46
N ILE A 110 8.77 6.38 5.98
CA ILE A 110 8.58 5.80 7.32
C ILE A 110 8.58 6.85 8.44
N GLU A 111 9.36 7.91 8.30
CA GLU A 111 9.46 9.01 9.27
C GLU A 111 8.17 9.85 9.37
N ARG A 112 7.37 9.86 8.31
CA ARG A 112 6.13 10.64 8.21
C ARG A 112 4.89 9.79 8.53
N VAL A 113 5.07 8.50 8.79
CA VAL A 113 4.00 7.60 9.21
C VAL A 113 3.60 7.92 10.66
N PRO A 114 2.32 8.23 10.95
CA PRO A 114 1.89 8.59 12.30
C PRO A 114 2.16 7.49 13.34
N LYS A 115 2.57 7.89 14.55
CA LYS A 115 2.79 6.96 15.68
C LYS A 115 1.48 6.47 16.32
N ARG A 116 0.38 7.21 16.17
CA ARG A 116 -0.94 6.84 16.71
C ARG A 116 -1.71 5.96 15.73
N ARG A 117 -2.22 4.82 16.22
CA ARG A 117 -2.95 3.81 15.43
C ARG A 117 -4.13 4.37 14.64
N LEU A 118 -4.95 5.21 15.27
CA LEU A 118 -6.11 5.83 14.60
C LEU A 118 -5.69 6.78 13.47
N ASP A 119 -4.59 7.51 13.65
CA ASP A 119 -4.08 8.45 12.65
C ASP A 119 -3.42 7.73 11.48
N ARG A 120 -2.81 6.56 11.71
CA ARG A 120 -2.33 5.67 10.65
C ARG A 120 -3.47 5.12 9.78
N ALA A 121 -4.56 4.68 10.42
CA ALA A 121 -5.74 4.23 9.69
C ALA A 121 -6.34 5.36 8.85
N LYS A 122 -6.44 6.57 9.41
CA LYS A 122 -6.87 7.77 8.68
C LYS A 122 -5.93 8.20 7.57
N LEU A 123 -4.61 7.98 7.73
CA LEU A 123 -3.63 8.16 6.66
C LEU A 123 -4.09 7.36 5.43
N PHE A 124 -4.63 6.16 5.67
CA PHE A 124 -5.10 5.27 4.62
C PHE A 124 -6.49 5.61 4.04
N SER A 125 -7.41 6.13 4.84
CA SER A 125 -8.70 6.61 4.33
C SER A 125 -8.57 7.87 3.45
N LYS A 126 -7.70 8.81 3.86
CA LYS A 126 -7.54 10.12 3.20
C LYS A 126 -6.60 10.10 2.00
N TRP A 127 -5.46 9.41 2.10
CA TRP A 127 -4.48 9.40 1.00
C TRP A 127 -5.13 8.81 -0.24
N TRP A 128 -5.90 7.74 -0.11
CA TRP A 128 -6.28 6.95 -1.28
C TRP A 128 -7.58 7.37 -2.00
N ARG A 129 -8.41 8.23 -1.41
CA ARG A 129 -9.71 8.60 -2.02
C ARG A 129 -9.80 10.03 -2.54
N ALA A 130 -8.99 10.98 -2.03
CA ALA A 130 -9.19 12.39 -2.36
C ALA A 130 -8.03 13.35 -1.99
N MET A 131 -6.81 12.86 -1.70
CA MET A 131 -5.75 13.77 -1.26
C MET A 131 -5.34 14.74 -2.39
N PRO A 132 -5.45 16.07 -2.19
CA PRO A 132 -4.97 17.05 -3.13
C PRO A 132 -3.45 16.92 -3.34
N CYS A 133 -2.96 17.25 -4.54
CA CYS A 133 -1.53 17.20 -4.87
C CYS A 133 -0.66 17.94 -3.85
N SER A 134 -1.08 19.15 -3.44
CA SER A 134 -0.36 19.95 -2.44
C SER A 134 -0.18 19.22 -1.11
N GLU A 135 -1.22 18.55 -0.61
CA GLU A 135 -1.16 17.79 0.65
C GLU A 135 -0.29 16.53 0.50
N TYR A 136 -0.31 15.88 -0.67
CA TYR A 136 0.60 14.76 -0.94
C TYR A 136 2.06 15.23 -0.96
N MET A 137 2.34 16.33 -1.65
CA MET A 137 3.68 16.91 -1.77
C MET A 137 4.20 17.32 -0.41
N GLU A 138 3.43 18.06 0.39
CA GLU A 138 3.79 18.43 1.77
C GLU A 138 4.13 17.21 2.62
N LYS A 139 3.37 16.12 2.46
CA LYS A 139 3.55 14.88 3.22
C LYS A 139 4.56 13.91 2.64
N THR A 140 5.06 14.10 1.43
CA THR A 140 6.00 13.17 0.79
C THR A 140 7.37 13.80 0.47
N TYR A 141 7.38 15.08 0.11
CA TYR A 141 8.57 15.84 -0.22
C TYR A 141 8.74 16.97 0.82
N ASP A 142 9.97 17.28 1.23
CA ASP A 142 10.21 18.54 1.95
C ASP A 142 10.00 19.69 0.95
N LEU A 143 8.99 20.51 1.20
CA LEU A 143 9.03 21.93 0.83
C LEU A 143 9.49 22.69 2.08
N GLN A 144 10.73 22.42 2.50
CA GLN A 144 11.51 23.27 3.40
C GLN A 144 12.87 23.51 2.77
#